data_AF-A0A935CR89-F1
#
_entry.id   AF-A0A935CR89-F1
#
_cell.length_a   1.000
_cell.length_b   1.000
_cell.length_c   1.000
_cell.angle_alpha   90.00
_cell.angle_beta   90.00
_cell.angle_gamma   90.00
#
_symmetry.space_group_name_H-M   'P 1'
#
loop_
_entity.id
_entity.type
_entity.pdbx_description
1 polymer ?
#
loop_
_entity_poly.entity_id
_entity_poly.type
_entity_poly.pdbx_seq_one_letter_code
_entity_poly.pdbx_strand_id
1 'polypeptide(L)'
;MSAKSLRLDPVGLGFITLTSTLVIQLFHNVEHVIQMFQKYAWHLNRFPGLLGLRFDFELVHFLYSLALWVALLATIILYRRNPGIWRESQAAALALQFALWFQGYHVLEHSVRIWQYFGLGMLSPTPGILGNFFPILELHFWFNSIVTTALIIAYIGFRPWWRTGKTPYLNPQISS
;
A
#
# COMPACT_ATOMS: atom_id res chain seq x y z
N MET A 1 35.89 18.06 -13.88
CA MET A 1 34.44 18.05 -13.61
C MET A 1 34.16 17.06 -12.49
N SER A 2 33.83 17.53 -11.29
CA SER A 2 33.52 16.66 -10.15
C SER A 2 32.12 16.10 -10.30
N ALA A 3 32.00 14.77 -10.38
CA ALA A 3 30.71 14.10 -10.35
C ALA A 3 30.06 14.37 -8.99
N LYS A 4 29.06 15.24 -8.95
CA LYS A 4 28.18 15.35 -7.78
C LYS A 4 27.56 13.96 -7.60
N SER A 5 27.99 13.24 -6.56
CA SER A 5 27.31 12.01 -6.18
C SER A 5 25.86 12.37 -5.89
N LEU A 6 24.94 11.77 -6.65
CA LEU A 6 23.52 11.96 -6.44
C LEU A 6 23.16 11.27 -5.13
N ARG A 7 23.40 11.93 -3.99
CA ARG A 7 22.92 11.44 -2.70
C ARG A 7 21.40 11.56 -2.71
N LEU A 8 20.74 10.42 -2.82
CA LEU A 8 19.29 10.34 -2.60
C LEU A 8 19.03 10.80 -1.17
N ASP A 9 18.32 11.93 -1.03
CA ASP A 9 17.82 12.40 0.25
C ASP A 9 16.84 11.35 0.82
N PRO A 10 17.13 10.74 1.98
CA PRO A 10 16.26 9.74 2.58
C PRO A 10 14.82 10.24 2.83
N VAL A 11 14.63 11.55 3.00
CA VAL A 11 13.30 12.18 3.13
C VAL A 11 12.57 12.17 1.81
N GLY A 12 13.20 12.73 0.77
CA GLY A 12 12.69 12.68 -0.59
C GLY A 12 12.33 11.25 -0.98
N LEU A 13 13.20 10.28 -0.67
CA LEU A 13 12.96 8.87 -0.95
C LEU A 13 11.74 8.31 -0.22
N GLY A 14 11.59 8.56 1.09
CA GLY A 14 10.42 8.11 1.84
C GLY A 14 9.11 8.68 1.29
N PHE A 15 9.13 9.94 0.85
CA PHE A 15 7.94 10.63 0.35
C PHE A 15 7.59 10.13 -1.05
N ILE A 16 8.59 9.93 -1.91
CA ILE A 16 8.42 9.31 -3.23
C ILE A 16 7.86 7.90 -3.08
N THR A 17 8.37 7.11 -2.13
CA THR A 17 7.87 5.76 -1.85
C THR A 17 6.41 5.80 -1.42
N LEU A 18 6.04 6.63 -0.43
CA LEU A 18 4.65 6.76 0.02
C LEU A 18 3.72 7.25 -1.11
N THR A 19 4.16 8.24 -1.90
CA THR A 19 3.40 8.77 -3.04
C THR A 19 3.14 7.68 -4.07
N SER A 20 4.19 6.95 -4.45
CA SER A 20 4.11 5.87 -5.44
C SER A 20 3.20 4.75 -4.93
N THR A 21 3.32 4.40 -3.65
CA THR A 21 2.48 3.40 -2.98
C THR A 21 1.01 3.81 -3.04
N LEU A 22 0.69 5.08 -2.72
CA LEU A 22 -0.68 5.59 -2.78
C LEU A 22 -1.23 5.59 -4.22
N VAL A 23 -0.47 6.04 -5.21
CA VAL A 23 -0.92 6.07 -6.62
C VAL A 23 -1.21 4.67 -7.13
N ILE A 24 -0.30 3.73 -6.88
CA ILE A 24 -0.46 2.32 -7.26
C ILE A 24 -1.70 1.72 -6.56
N GLN A 25 -1.86 1.96 -5.25
CA GLN A 25 -3.01 1.49 -4.49
C GLN A 25 -4.34 2.08 -4.93
N LEU A 26 -4.37 3.37 -5.29
CA LEU A 26 -5.56 4.00 -5.85
C LEU A 26 -5.97 3.34 -7.15
N PHE A 27 -5.02 3.09 -8.05
CA PHE A 27 -5.30 2.42 -9.32
C PHE A 27 -5.86 1.01 -9.10
N HIS A 28 -5.25 0.22 -8.21
CA HIS A 28 -5.73 -1.11 -7.89
C HIS A 28 -7.12 -1.09 -7.21
N ASN A 29 -7.39 -0.11 -6.35
CA ASN A 29 -8.73 0.03 -5.76
C ASN A 29 -9.78 0.41 -6.80
N VAL A 30 -9.42 1.20 -7.83
CA VAL A 30 -10.30 1.50 -8.97
C VAL A 30 -10.64 0.23 -9.75
N GLU A 31 -9.68 -0.69 -9.96
CA GLU A 31 -9.97 -2.00 -10.54
C GLU A 31 -11.07 -2.74 -9.75
N HIS A 32 -10.93 -2.83 -8.43
CA HIS A 32 -11.93 -3.49 -7.57
C HIS A 32 -13.29 -2.78 -7.57
N VAL A 33 -13.32 -1.45 -7.57
CA VAL A 33 -14.56 -0.68 -7.74
C VAL A 33 -15.25 -1.07 -9.05
N ILE A 34 -14.50 -1.15 -10.14
CA ILE A 34 -15.05 -1.51 -11.45
C ILE A 34 -15.55 -2.96 -11.46
N GLN A 35 -14.86 -3.88 -10.80
CA GLN A 35 -15.35 -5.26 -10.63
C GLN A 35 -16.68 -5.32 -9.85
N MET A 36 -16.84 -4.49 -8.81
CA MET A 36 -18.11 -4.35 -8.08
C MET A 36 -19.23 -3.80 -8.99
N PHE A 37 -18.95 -2.79 -9.83
CA PHE A 37 -19.92 -2.30 -10.82
C PHE A 37 -20.26 -3.37 -11.86
N GLN A 38 -19.28 -4.10 -12.37
CA GLN A 38 -19.48 -5.20 -13.32
C GLN A 38 -20.42 -6.28 -12.73
N LYS A 39 -20.30 -6.57 -11.43
CA LYS A 39 -21.17 -7.53 -10.71
C LYS A 39 -22.56 -7.00 -10.43
N TYR A 40 -22.66 -5.86 -9.75
CA TYR A 40 -23.92 -5.41 -9.17
C TYR A 40 -24.71 -4.46 -10.05
N ALA A 41 -24.06 -3.67 -10.90
CA ALA A 41 -24.72 -2.69 -11.75
C ALA A 41 -24.90 -3.21 -13.19
N TRP A 42 -23.93 -3.95 -13.72
CA TRP A 42 -23.97 -4.45 -15.10
C TRP A 42 -24.33 -5.93 -15.21
N HIS A 43 -24.43 -6.63 -14.09
CA HIS A 43 -24.83 -8.04 -14.02
C HIS A 43 -24.07 -8.95 -15.00
N LEU A 44 -22.77 -8.71 -15.16
CA LEU A 44 -21.93 -9.55 -16.01
C LEU A 44 -21.75 -10.93 -15.38
N ASN A 45 -21.33 -11.92 -16.17
CA ASN A 45 -20.98 -13.25 -15.65
C ASN A 45 -19.50 -13.37 -15.30
N ARG A 46 -18.71 -12.35 -15.62
CA ARG A 46 -17.28 -12.26 -15.32
C ARG A 46 -16.91 -10.82 -14.96
N PHE A 47 -16.06 -10.66 -13.96
CA PHE A 47 -15.71 -9.36 -13.36
C PHE A 47 -14.20 -9.13 -13.40
N PRO A 48 -13.57 -8.98 -14.59
CA PRO A 48 -12.13 -8.84 -14.68
C PRO A 48 -11.62 -7.45 -14.23
N GLY A 49 -12.47 -6.45 -14.06
CA GLY A 49 -12.04 -5.05 -13.95
C GLY A 49 -11.65 -4.49 -15.31
N LEU A 50 -10.76 -3.50 -15.35
CA LEU A 50 -10.19 -2.94 -16.58
C LEU A 50 -9.03 -3.81 -17.09
N LEU A 51 -8.15 -4.25 -16.19
CA LEU A 51 -6.91 -4.93 -16.54
C LEU A 51 -6.90 -6.44 -16.29
N GLY A 52 -7.89 -6.98 -15.56
CA GLY A 52 -7.86 -8.40 -15.19
C GLY A 52 -7.88 -9.37 -16.37
N LEU A 53 -8.37 -8.99 -17.55
CA LEU A 53 -8.26 -9.88 -18.72
C LEU A 53 -6.81 -10.27 -19.07
N ARG A 54 -5.81 -9.49 -18.63
CA ARG A 54 -4.38 -9.76 -18.84
C ARG A 54 -3.62 -10.12 -17.55
N PHE A 55 -4.17 -9.77 -16.38
CA PHE A 55 -3.49 -9.85 -15.09
C PHE A 55 -4.28 -10.60 -13.99
N ASP A 56 -5.33 -11.34 -14.36
CA ASP A 56 -6.17 -12.16 -13.47
C ASP A 56 -5.50 -13.47 -13.07
N PHE A 57 -4.36 -13.36 -12.37
CA PHE A 57 -3.67 -14.49 -11.79
C PHE A 57 -3.24 -14.21 -10.35
N GLU A 58 -3.38 -15.24 -9.50
CA GLU A 58 -3.15 -15.15 -8.05
C GLU A 58 -1.74 -14.64 -7.70
N LEU A 59 -0.74 -15.05 -8.48
CA LEU A 59 0.65 -14.65 -8.27
C LEU A 59 0.86 -13.14 -8.47
N VAL A 60 0.18 -12.49 -9.42
CA VAL A 60 0.31 -11.03 -9.59
C VAL A 60 -0.31 -10.30 -8.41
N HIS A 61 -1.47 -10.76 -7.92
CA HIS A 61 -2.11 -10.15 -6.75
C HIS A 61 -1.24 -10.30 -5.50
N PHE A 62 -0.63 -11.48 -5.30
CA PHE A 62 0.33 -11.68 -4.22
C PHE A 62 1.54 -10.75 -4.34
N LEU A 63 2.20 -10.71 -5.50
CA LEU A 63 3.40 -9.87 -5.71
C LEU A 63 3.08 -8.38 -5.54
N TYR A 64 1.93 -7.95 -6.02
CA TYR A 64 1.42 -6.59 -5.83
C TYR A 64 1.25 -6.28 -4.33
N SER A 65 0.54 -7.13 -3.60
CA SER A 65 0.29 -6.96 -2.17
C SER A 65 1.59 -6.96 -1.34
N LEU A 66 2.53 -7.83 -1.70
CA LEU A 66 3.85 -7.91 -1.07
C LEU A 66 4.67 -6.64 -1.35
N ALA A 67 4.69 -6.16 -2.60
CA ALA A 67 5.42 -4.95 -2.97
C ALA A 67 4.90 -3.72 -2.22
N LEU A 68 3.57 -3.57 -2.09
CA LEU A 68 2.97 -2.52 -1.27
C LEU A 68 3.38 -2.62 0.20
N TRP A 69 3.35 -3.82 0.77
CA TRP A 69 3.75 -4.03 2.16
C TRP A 69 5.22 -3.66 2.39
N VAL A 70 6.12 -4.07 1.49
CA VAL A 70 7.54 -3.71 1.54
C VAL A 70 7.73 -2.20 1.39
N ALA A 71 6.98 -1.54 0.50
CA ALA A 71 7.05 -0.08 0.32
C ALA A 71 6.57 0.69 1.57
N LEU A 72 5.52 0.19 2.23
CA LEU A 72 5.04 0.72 3.51
C LEU A 72 6.08 0.56 4.61
N LEU A 73 6.68 -0.64 4.72
CA LEU A 73 7.75 -0.91 5.68
C LEU A 73 8.95 0.00 5.44
N ALA A 74 9.39 0.15 4.18
CA ALA A 74 10.47 1.05 3.80
C ALA A 74 10.16 2.51 4.17
N THR A 75 8.93 2.96 3.91
CA THR A 75 8.46 4.30 4.30
C THR A 75 8.58 4.51 5.81
N ILE A 76 8.13 3.55 6.62
CA ILE A 76 8.22 3.63 8.09
C ILE A 76 9.68 3.63 8.56
N ILE A 77 10.55 2.81 7.97
CA ILE A 77 11.99 2.79 8.34
C ILE A 77 12.65 4.12 8.00
N LEU A 78 12.41 4.66 6.81
CA LEU A 78 12.96 5.95 6.37
C LEU A 78 12.45 7.11 7.24
N TYR A 79 11.18 7.07 7.60
CA TYR A 79 10.58 7.99 8.57
C TYR A 79 11.29 7.93 9.93
N ARG A 80 11.34 6.75 10.55
CA ARG A 80 11.87 6.59 11.93
C ARG A 80 13.36 6.89 12.04
N ARG A 81 14.14 6.68 10.98
CA ARG A 81 15.57 7.03 10.93
C ARG A 81 15.83 8.52 10.83
N ASN A 82 14.83 9.32 10.51
CA ASN A 82 14.97 10.75 10.32
C ASN A 82 13.90 11.52 11.11
N PRO A 83 13.91 11.45 12.46
CA PRO A 83 12.94 12.17 13.27
C PRO A 83 13.10 13.69 13.09
N GLY A 84 11.98 14.43 13.10
CA GLY A 84 11.96 15.89 13.09
C GLY A 84 11.97 16.57 11.72
N ILE A 85 12.18 15.84 10.62
CA ILE A 85 12.09 16.39 9.24
C ILE A 85 10.79 16.01 8.52
N TRP A 86 9.97 15.20 9.17
CA TRP A 86 8.59 14.89 8.81
C TRP A 86 7.63 15.66 9.71
N ARG A 87 6.57 16.20 9.11
CA ARG A 87 5.39 16.67 9.81
C ARG A 87 4.43 15.50 9.86
N GLU A 88 4.06 15.07 11.06
CA GLU A 88 3.01 14.11 11.29
C GLU A 88 1.97 14.65 12.27
N SER A 89 0.71 14.36 12.01
CA SER A 89 -0.28 14.27 13.09
C SER A 89 -0.21 12.86 13.69
N GLN A 90 -0.60 12.71 14.96
CA GLN A 90 -0.75 11.39 15.58
C GLN A 90 -1.65 10.47 14.75
N ALA A 91 -2.72 11.02 14.17
CA ALA A 91 -3.61 10.29 13.27
C ALA A 91 -2.91 9.75 12.02
N ALA A 92 -2.01 10.53 11.40
CA ALA A 92 -1.27 10.08 10.21
C ALA A 92 -0.27 8.96 10.54
N ALA A 93 0.44 9.09 11.67
CA ALA A 93 1.36 8.07 12.14
C ALA A 93 0.63 6.75 12.48
N LEU A 94 -0.54 6.84 13.11
CA LEU A 94 -1.40 5.68 13.38
C LEU A 94 -1.96 5.07 12.09
N ALA A 95 -2.41 5.89 11.14
CA ALA A 95 -2.92 5.41 9.85
C ALA A 95 -1.84 4.68 9.04
N LEU A 96 -0.60 5.18 9.03
CA LEU A 96 0.53 4.52 8.37
C LEU A 96 0.87 3.17 9.01
N GLN A 97 0.89 3.10 10.34
CA GLN A 97 1.09 1.84 11.07
C GLN A 97 -0.04 0.85 10.84
N PHE A 98 -1.29 1.32 10.88
CA PHE A 98 -2.46 0.50 10.58
C PHE A 98 -2.39 -0.04 9.14
N ALA A 99 -2.07 0.80 8.16
CA ALA A 99 -1.90 0.38 6.78
C ALA A 99 -0.83 -0.71 6.64
N LEU A 100 0.32 -0.58 7.32
CA LEU A 100 1.37 -1.61 7.33
C LEU A 100 0.84 -2.95 7.87
N TRP A 101 0.18 -2.95 9.02
CA TRP A 101 -0.28 -4.18 9.65
C TRP A 101 -1.42 -4.83 8.88
N PHE A 102 -2.41 -4.05 8.45
CA PHE A 102 -3.54 -4.54 7.68
C PHE A 102 -3.10 -5.06 6.31
N GLN A 103 -2.20 -4.34 5.62
CA GLN A 103 -1.61 -4.83 4.38
C GLN A 103 -0.76 -6.09 4.61
N GLY A 104 -0.09 -6.21 5.76
CA GLY A 104 0.63 -7.42 6.13
C GLY A 104 -0.29 -8.63 6.28
N TYR A 105 -1.45 -8.44 6.91
CA TYR A 105 -2.48 -9.47 6.95
C TYR A 105 -3.01 -9.81 5.55
N HIS A 106 -3.21 -8.83 4.68
CA HIS A 106 -3.62 -9.05 3.29
C HIS A 106 -2.58 -9.87 2.50
N VAL A 107 -1.28 -9.68 2.76
CA VAL A 107 -0.21 -10.53 2.20
C VAL A 107 -0.30 -11.96 2.73
N LEU A 108 -0.64 -12.15 4.01
CA LEU A 108 -0.85 -13.49 4.58
C LEU A 108 -2.05 -14.19 3.93
N GLU A 109 -3.15 -13.48 3.70
CA GLU A 109 -4.31 -13.99 2.96
C GLU A 109 -3.88 -14.53 1.58
N HIS A 110 -3.16 -13.72 0.80
CA HIS A 110 -2.65 -14.15 -0.50
C HIS A 110 -1.60 -15.27 -0.40
N SER A 111 -0.78 -15.30 0.65
CA SER A 111 0.17 -16.40 0.88
C SER A 111 -0.56 -17.73 1.03
N VAL A 112 -1.68 -17.75 1.77
CA VAL A 112 -2.52 -18.94 1.92
C VAL A 112 -3.19 -19.29 0.58
N ARG A 113 -3.66 -18.31 -0.18
CA ARG A 113 -4.23 -18.53 -1.53
C ARG A 113 -3.22 -19.13 -2.51
N ILE A 114 -1.98 -18.67 -2.48
CA ILE A 114 -0.86 -19.20 -3.27
C ILE A 114 -0.55 -20.64 -2.86
N TRP A 115 -0.49 -20.91 -1.55
CA TRP A 115 -0.28 -22.27 -1.05
C TRP A 115 -1.45 -23.20 -1.42
N GLN A 116 -2.70 -22.75 -1.36
CA GLN A 116 -3.86 -23.52 -1.82
C GLN A 116 -3.78 -23.82 -3.33
N TYR A 117 -3.37 -22.85 -4.14
CA TYR A 117 -3.25 -23.01 -5.58
C TYR A 117 -2.13 -23.98 -5.96
N PHE A 118 -0.89 -23.73 -5.51
CA PHE A 118 0.27 -24.54 -5.88
C PHE A 118 0.47 -25.78 -5.02
N GLY A 119 0.20 -25.69 -3.72
CA GLY A 119 0.43 -26.75 -2.75
C GLY A 119 -0.70 -27.76 -2.66
N LEU A 120 -1.96 -27.33 -2.84
CA LEU A 120 -3.14 -28.22 -2.80
C LEU A 120 -3.76 -28.46 -4.18
N GLY A 121 -3.28 -27.79 -5.24
CA GLY A 121 -3.82 -27.92 -6.60
C GLY A 121 -5.23 -27.37 -6.77
N MET A 122 -5.66 -26.45 -5.89
CA MET A 122 -7.00 -25.86 -5.98
C MET A 122 -7.12 -24.94 -7.20
N LEU A 123 -8.29 -24.94 -7.84
CA LEU A 123 -8.57 -24.03 -8.95
C LEU A 123 -8.83 -22.61 -8.44
N SER A 124 -8.47 -21.62 -9.27
CA SER A 124 -8.73 -20.20 -9.01
C SER A 124 -10.22 -19.88 -9.15
N PRO A 125 -10.78 -18.97 -8.32
CA PRO A 125 -10.12 -18.28 -7.21
C PRO A 125 -10.03 -19.17 -5.96
N THR A 126 -8.85 -19.23 -5.36
CA THR A 126 -8.65 -19.96 -4.10
C THR A 126 -9.18 -19.15 -2.91
N PRO A 127 -9.78 -19.78 -1.89
CA PRO A 127 -10.52 -19.06 -0.84
C PRO A 127 -9.64 -18.32 0.17
N GLY A 128 -8.35 -18.65 0.31
CA GLY A 128 -7.51 -18.04 1.35
C GLY A 128 -7.97 -18.44 2.75
N ILE A 129 -7.88 -17.50 3.69
CA ILE A 129 -8.35 -17.70 5.07
C ILE A 129 -9.82 -17.27 5.15
N LEU A 130 -10.13 -16.02 4.78
CA LEU A 130 -11.46 -15.43 4.96
C LEU A 130 -12.41 -15.67 3.78
N GLY A 131 -11.90 -16.00 2.58
CA GLY A 131 -12.76 -16.32 1.43
C GLY A 131 -13.55 -17.63 1.60
N ASN A 132 -13.30 -18.41 2.66
CA ASN A 132 -14.17 -19.52 3.06
C ASN A 132 -15.50 -19.04 3.69
N PHE A 133 -15.53 -17.80 4.19
CA PHE A 133 -16.67 -17.22 4.90
C PHE A 133 -17.30 -16.06 4.13
N PHE A 134 -16.53 -15.38 3.29
CA PHE A 134 -16.96 -14.22 2.53
C PHE A 134 -16.70 -14.40 1.03
N PRO A 135 -17.56 -13.85 0.16
CA PRO A 135 -17.26 -13.79 -1.27
C PRO A 135 -15.93 -13.08 -1.55
N ILE A 136 -15.05 -13.73 -2.32
CA ILE A 136 -13.66 -13.28 -2.53
C ILE A 136 -13.60 -11.88 -3.14
N LEU A 137 -14.46 -11.57 -4.12
CA LEU A 137 -14.49 -10.26 -4.77
C LEU A 137 -14.77 -9.15 -3.75
N GLU A 138 -15.84 -9.28 -2.98
CA GLU A 138 -16.24 -8.32 -1.96
C GLU A 138 -15.17 -8.19 -0.86
N LEU A 139 -14.58 -9.32 -0.45
CA LEU A 139 -13.50 -9.32 0.53
C LEU A 139 -12.30 -8.47 0.06
N HIS A 140 -11.86 -8.64 -1.20
CA HIS A 140 -10.73 -7.89 -1.75
C HIS A 140 -11.08 -6.42 -1.96
N PHE A 141 -12.32 -6.12 -2.37
CA PHE A 141 -12.80 -4.74 -2.45
C PHE A 141 -12.69 -4.03 -1.09
N TRP A 142 -13.14 -4.68 -0.01
CA TRP A 142 -13.08 -4.10 1.33
C TRP A 142 -11.65 -3.96 1.84
N PHE A 143 -10.81 -4.99 1.67
CA PHE A 143 -9.41 -4.91 2.05
C PHE A 143 -8.70 -3.74 1.36
N ASN A 144 -8.86 -3.62 0.04
CA ASN A 144 -8.23 -2.55 -0.72
C ASN A 144 -8.79 -1.18 -0.37
N SER A 145 -10.09 -1.06 -0.09
CA SER A 145 -10.70 0.20 0.34
C SER A 145 -10.19 0.65 1.71
N ILE A 146 -10.03 -0.28 2.65
CA ILE A 146 -9.47 -0.02 3.99
C ILE A 146 -8.02 0.46 3.88
N VAL A 147 -7.18 -0.26 3.14
CA VAL A 147 -5.77 0.11 2.92
C VAL A 147 -5.66 1.47 2.22
N THR A 148 -6.46 1.70 1.18
CA THR A 148 -6.49 2.97 0.43
C THR A 148 -6.86 4.13 1.35
N THR A 149 -7.88 3.98 2.18
CA THR A 149 -8.32 5.02 3.12
C THR A 149 -7.23 5.34 4.13
N ALA A 150 -6.60 4.32 4.71
CA ALA A 150 -5.49 4.51 5.64
C ALA A 150 -4.29 5.21 4.98
N LEU A 151 -3.96 4.86 3.74
CA LEU A 151 -2.90 5.52 2.98
C LEU A 151 -3.23 6.98 2.65
N ILE A 152 -4.48 7.31 2.32
CA ILE A 152 -4.90 8.70 2.08
C ILE A 152 -4.72 9.53 3.36
N ILE A 153 -5.18 9.01 4.51
CA ILE A 153 -5.02 9.68 5.82
C ILE A 153 -3.52 9.88 6.13
N ALA A 154 -2.71 8.83 5.94
CA ALA A 154 -1.27 8.90 6.12
C ALA A 154 -0.65 9.96 5.19
N TYR A 155 -0.93 9.93 3.88
CA TYR A 155 -0.35 10.83 2.90
C TYR A 155 -0.72 12.31 3.12
N ILE A 156 -1.95 12.59 3.52
CA ILE A 156 -2.38 13.97 3.81
C ILE A 156 -1.61 14.52 5.02
N GLY A 157 -1.51 13.73 6.09
CA GLY A 157 -0.93 14.18 7.36
C GLY A 157 0.57 13.94 7.52
N PHE A 158 1.20 13.16 6.63
CA PHE A 158 2.62 12.83 6.63
C PHE A 158 3.32 13.58 5.50
N ARG A 159 3.91 14.75 5.80
CA ARG A 159 4.53 15.64 4.80
C ARG A 159 5.93 16.09 5.21
N PRO A 160 6.90 16.19 4.28
CA PRO A 160 8.21 16.74 4.59
C PRO A 160 8.18 18.25 4.93
N TRP A 161 8.95 18.69 5.94
CA TRP A 161 8.99 20.11 6.36
C TRP A 161 9.54 21.06 5.28
N TRP A 162 10.53 20.64 4.49
CA TRP A 162 11.18 21.46 3.46
C TRP A 162 10.24 22.04 2.39
N ARG A 163 9.06 21.43 2.17
CA ARG A 163 8.03 21.99 1.27
C ARG A 163 7.27 23.20 1.83
N THR A 164 7.44 23.53 3.10
CA THR A 164 6.68 24.62 3.77
C THR A 164 7.49 25.89 4.01
N GLY A 165 8.76 25.93 3.60
CA GLY A 165 9.66 27.07 3.85
C GLY A 165 10.03 27.26 5.33
N LYS A 166 9.49 26.44 6.24
CA LYS A 166 9.87 26.38 7.64
C LYS A 166 10.95 25.31 7.79
N THR A 167 12.21 25.72 7.81
CA THR A 167 13.29 24.86 8.29
C THR A 167 12.93 24.36 9.68
N PRO A 168 12.97 23.05 9.95
CA PRO A 168 12.89 22.57 11.32
C PRO A 168 14.06 23.21 12.07
N TYR A 169 13.77 23.82 13.21
CA TYR A 169 14.80 24.31 14.12
C TYR A 169 15.70 23.12 14.46
N LEU A 170 16.83 23.01 13.76
CA LEU A 170 17.95 22.19 14.22
C LEU A 170 18.30 22.75 15.59
N ASN A 171 18.08 21.94 16.61
CA ASN A 171 18.36 22.30 17.99
C ASN A 171 19.84 22.77 18.09
N PRO A 172 20.12 24.04 18.44
CA PRO A 172 21.51 24.55 18.49
C PRO A 172 22.33 23.98 19.66
N GLN A 173 21.80 23.04 20.43
CA GLN A 173 22.35 22.66 21.74
C GLN A 173 23.43 21.56 21.70
N ILE A 174 24.21 21.46 20.62
CA ILE A 174 25.46 20.67 20.63
C ILE A 174 26.62 21.63 20.34
N SER A 175 26.86 22.51 21.31
CA SER A 175 28.12 23.23 21.46
C SER A 175 28.34 23.52 22.95
N SER A 176 28.81 22.51 23.67
CA SER A 176 29.54 22.65 24.93
C SER A 176 30.33 21.39 25.20
#